data_AF-A0A200QWM7-F1
#
_entry.id   AF-A0A200QWM7-F1
#
_cell.length_a   1.000
_cell.length_b   1.000
_cell.length_c   1.000
_cell.angle_alpha   90.00
_cell.angle_beta   90.00
_cell.angle_gamma   90.00
#
_symmetry.space_group_name_H-M   'P 1'
#
loop_
_entity.id
_entity.type
_entity.pdbx_description
1 polymer ?
#
loop_
_entity_poly.entity_id
_entity_poly.type
_entity_poly.pdbx_seq_one_letter_code
_entity_poly.pdbx_strand_id
1 'polypeptide(L)'
;MMNEEGQNMDLYIPRKCSATNRLITSKDHASVQINIGHLDESGIYTGHFTTFALCGFVRAQGDADSAIDRLWQKKKVEVRQQ
;
A
#
# COMPACT_ATOMS: atom_id res chain seq x y z
N MET A 1 10.76 3.87 17.59
CA MET A 1 10.91 4.06 19.04
C MET A 1 11.81 5.26 19.18
N MET A 2 11.36 6.33 19.84
CA MET A 2 12.19 7.52 20.04
C MET A 2 12.80 7.46 21.44
N ASN A 3 14.08 7.82 21.56
CA ASN A 3 14.70 8.06 22.85
C ASN A 3 14.24 9.43 23.42
N GLU A 4 14.66 9.76 24.65
CA GLU A 4 14.32 11.03 25.31
C GLU A 4 14.89 12.26 24.58
N GLU A 5 15.91 12.07 23.74
CA GLU A 5 16.52 13.11 22.90
C GLU A 5 15.83 13.25 21.52
N GLY A 6 14.73 12.51 21.27
CA GLY A 6 13.96 12.58 20.03
C GLY A 6 14.57 11.83 18.84
N GLN A 7 15.64 11.06 19.05
CA GLN A 7 16.28 10.25 18.02
C GLN A 7 15.53 8.92 17.83
N ASN A 8 15.32 8.52 16.58
CA ASN A 8 14.69 7.25 16.25
C ASN A 8 15.70 6.10 16.41
N MET A 9 15.41 5.21 17.36
CA MET A 9 16.22 4.02 17.69
C MET A 9 15.79 2.77 16.91
N ASP A 10 14.77 2.86 16.05
CA ASP A 10 14.31 1.70 15.28
C ASP A 10 15.30 1.31 14.18
N LEU A 11 15.68 0.03 14.14
CA LEU A 11 16.51 -0.55 13.07
C LEU A 11 15.85 -0.42 11.69
N TYR A 12 14.53 -0.58 11.64
CA TYR A 12 13.73 -0.39 10.43
C TYR A 12 12.26 -0.13 10.82
N ILE A 13 11.53 0.56 9.95
CA ILE A 13 10.09 0.77 10.12
C ILE A 13 9.38 -0.20 9.16
N PRO A 14 8.66 -1.22 9.67
CA PRO A 14 7.96 -2.19 8.83
C PRO A 14 6.85 -1.53 8.00
N ARG A 15 6.56 -2.13 6.85
CA ARG A 15 5.43 -1.73 6.01
C ARG A 15 4.11 -2.06 6.70
N LYS A 16 3.09 -1.25 6.46
CA LYS A 16 1.72 -1.49 6.90
C LYS A 16 0.85 -1.92 5.73
N CYS A 17 -0.01 -2.89 5.96
CA CYS A 17 -1.05 -3.26 5.02
C CYS A 17 -2.01 -2.09 4.82
N SER A 18 -2.16 -1.62 3.58
CA SER A 18 -3.03 -0.52 3.21
C SER A 18 -4.51 -0.79 3.52
N ALA A 19 -4.91 -2.07 3.54
CA ALA A 19 -6.30 -2.46 3.76
C ALA A 19 -6.69 -2.54 5.24
N THR A 20 -5.81 -3.06 6.09
CA THR A 20 -6.13 -3.41 7.49
C THR A 20 -5.28 -2.70 8.53
N ASN A 21 -4.29 -1.90 8.10
CA ASN A 21 -3.28 -1.26 8.95
C ASN A 21 -2.44 -2.24 9.79
N ARG A 22 -2.53 -3.56 9.55
CA ARG A 22 -1.65 -4.54 10.19
C ARG A 22 -0.22 -4.36 9.70
N LEU A 23 0.74 -4.59 10.59
CA LEU A 23 2.15 -4.65 10.23
C LEU A 23 2.41 -5.86 9.33
N ILE A 24 3.12 -5.64 8.24
CA ILE A 24 3.65 -6.71 7.40
C ILE A 24 4.95 -7.17 8.04
N THR A 25 4.95 -8.38 8.58
CA THR A 25 6.11 -8.96 9.28
C THR A 25 7.12 -9.50 8.27
N SER A 26 8.36 -9.70 8.71
CA SER A 26 9.44 -10.25 7.87
C SER A 26 9.18 -11.67 7.36
N LYS A 27 8.31 -12.44 8.05
CA LYS A 27 7.94 -13.81 7.67
C LYS A 27 6.67 -13.88 6.83
N ASP A 28 6.01 -12.75 6.55
CA ASP A 28 4.84 -12.71 5.67
C ASP A 28 5.28 -12.74 4.19
N HIS A 29 5.68 -13.93 3.74
CA HIS A 29 6.08 -14.19 2.35
C HIS A 29 4.91 -14.15 1.37
N ALA A 30 3.68 -14.19 1.88
CA ALA A 30 2.47 -14.00 1.07
C ALA A 30 2.11 -12.51 0.93
N SER A 31 2.81 -11.58 1.57
CA SER A 31 2.58 -10.15 1.34
C SER A 31 3.00 -9.73 -0.07
N VAL A 32 2.27 -8.77 -0.64
CA VAL A 32 2.55 -8.22 -1.97
C VAL A 32 2.49 -6.71 -1.94
N GLN A 33 3.20 -6.09 -2.87
CA GLN A 33 3.12 -4.68 -3.15
C GLN A 33 2.71 -4.51 -4.61
N ILE A 34 1.66 -3.73 -4.82
CA ILE A 34 1.06 -3.50 -6.13
C ILE A 34 1.18 -2.02 -6.45
N ASN A 35 1.74 -1.71 -7.61
CA ASN A 35 1.86 -0.34 -8.11
C ASN A 35 0.82 -0.13 -9.20
N ILE A 36 -0.06 0.85 -9.01
CA ILE A 36 -1.05 1.25 -10.02
C ILE A 36 -0.49 2.47 -10.74
N GLY A 37 -0.20 2.31 -12.03
CA GLY A 37 0.34 3.37 -12.87
C GLY A 37 -0.72 4.44 -13.17
N HIS A 38 -0.30 5.70 -13.18
CA HIS A 38 -1.15 6.85 -13.50
C HIS A 38 -1.06 7.16 -14.99
N LEU A 39 -2.21 7.39 -15.61
CA LEU A 39 -2.32 7.71 -17.02
C LEU A 39 -2.59 9.20 -17.21
N ASP A 40 -2.16 9.76 -18.33
CA ASP A 40 -2.57 11.08 -18.77
C ASP A 40 -3.94 11.05 -19.49
N GLU A 41 -4.41 12.20 -19.94
CA GLU A 41 -5.68 12.34 -20.69
C GLU A 41 -5.68 11.56 -22.01
N SER A 42 -4.50 11.24 -22.56
CA SER A 42 -4.33 10.42 -23.76
C SER A 42 -4.25 8.93 -23.45
N GLY A 43 -4.36 8.53 -22.17
CA GLY A 43 -4.24 7.15 -21.71
C GLY A 43 -2.80 6.65 -21.67
N ILE A 44 -1.80 7.53 -21.75
CA ILE A 44 -0.38 7.18 -21.76
C ILE A 44 0.16 7.18 -20.32
N TYR A 45 1.00 6.19 -20.01
CA TYR A 45 1.61 6.08 -18.69
C TYR A 45 2.58 7.24 -18.40
N THR A 46 2.32 7.94 -17.30
CA THR A 46 3.05 9.17 -16.90
C THR A 46 4.35 8.91 -16.12
N GLY A 47 4.63 7.66 -15.74
CA GLY A 47 5.74 7.32 -14.84
C GLY A 47 5.41 7.44 -13.35
N HIS A 48 4.28 8.06 -12.98
CA HIS A 48 3.80 8.10 -11.60
C HIS A 48 2.96 6.88 -11.25
N PHE A 49 2.96 6.47 -9.98
CA PHE A 49 2.17 5.33 -9.52
C PHE A 49 1.73 5.48 -8.06
N THR A 50 0.57 4.91 -7.74
CA THR A 50 0.13 4.71 -6.36
C THR A 50 0.48 3.31 -5.92
N THR A 51 1.16 3.19 -4.79
CA THR A 51 1.55 1.90 -4.21
C THR A 51 0.55 1.45 -3.15
N PHE A 52 0.11 0.19 -3.23
CA PHE A 52 -0.64 -0.48 -2.17
C PHE A 52 0.10 -1.71 -1.68
N ALA A 53 0.16 -1.87 -0.36
CA ALA A 53 0.75 -3.06 0.26
C ALA A 53 -0.37 -3.91 0.89
N LEU A 54 -0.41 -5.20 0.56
CA LEU A 54 -1.35 -6.15 1.14
C LEU A 54 -0.59 -7.19 1.95
N CYS A 55 -1.05 -7.45 3.17
CA CYS A 55 -0.56 -8.56 3.98
C CYS A 55 -1.14 -9.89 3.49
N GLY A 56 -0.41 -10.98 3.75
CA GLY A 56 -0.83 -12.33 3.37
C GLY A 56 -2.17 -12.74 3.99
N PHE A 57 -2.51 -12.21 5.17
CA PHE A 57 -3.79 -12.47 5.84
C PHE A 57 -5.00 -12.10 4.98
N VAL A 58 -5.01 -10.88 4.39
CA VAL A 58 -6.13 -10.41 3.55
C VAL A 58 -6.23 -11.24 2.27
N ARG A 59 -5.09 -11.69 1.73
CA ARG A 59 -5.06 -12.58 0.56
C ARG A 59 -5.58 -13.98 0.86
N ALA A 60 -5.23 -14.55 2.01
CA ALA A 60 -5.69 -15.86 2.43
C ALA A 60 -7.21 -15.88 2.73
N GLN A 61 -7.77 -14.75 3.17
CA GLN A 61 -9.20 -14.60 3.42
C GLN A 61 -10.03 -14.50 2.12
N GLY A 62 -9.41 -14.16 0.98
CA GLY A 62 -10.11 -13.91 -0.29
C GLY A 62 -10.58 -12.45 -0.45
N ASP A 63 -10.34 -11.58 0.52
CA ASP A 63 -10.80 -10.18 0.52
C ASP A 63 -9.86 -9.22 -0.22
N ALA A 64 -8.79 -9.74 -0.85
CA ALA A 64 -7.76 -8.91 -1.48
C ALA A 64 -8.30 -8.05 -2.63
N ASP A 65 -9.18 -8.61 -3.45
CA ASP A 65 -9.79 -7.94 -4.59
C ASP A 65 -10.66 -6.76 -4.13
N SER A 66 -11.65 -7.03 -3.29
CA SER A 66 -12.53 -5.99 -2.73
C SER A 66 -11.77 -4.92 -1.94
N ALA A 67 -10.66 -5.30 -1.28
CA ALA A 67 -9.80 -4.33 -0.59
C ALA A 67 -9.09 -3.38 -1.56
N ILE A 68 -8.53 -3.89 -2.66
CA ILE A 68 -7.89 -3.06 -3.69
C ILE A 68 -8.91 -2.12 -4.32
N ASP A 69 -10.07 -2.63 -4.72
CA ASP A 69 -11.12 -1.81 -5.33
C ASP A 69 -11.51 -0.64 -4.43
N ARG A 70 -11.79 -0.91 -3.15
CA ARG A 70 -12.14 0.14 -2.19
C ARG A 70 -11.01 1.16 -2.00
N LEU A 71 -9.76 0.70 -1.95
CA LEU A 71 -8.60 1.58 -1.78
C LEU A 71 -8.35 2.43 -3.02
N TRP A 72 -8.49 1.84 -4.21
CA TRP A 72 -8.31 2.55 -5.47
C TRP A 72 -9.41 3.56 -5.69
N GLN A 73 -10.68 3.24 -5.44
CA GLN A 73 -11.78 4.21 -5.59
C GLN A 73 -11.56 5.48 -4.74
N LYS A 74 -11.02 5.33 -3.53
CA LYS A 74 -10.64 6.48 -2.69
C LYS A 74 -9.48 7.27 -3.28
N LYS A 75 -8.42 6.57 -3.70
CA LYS A 75 -7.22 7.22 -4.24
C LYS A 75 -7.46 7.85 -5.61
N LYS A 76 -8.28 7.24 -6.45
CA LYS A 76 -8.66 7.69 -7.80
C LYS A 76 -9.12 9.15 -7.79
N VAL A 77 -9.92 9.53 -6.81
CA VAL A 77 -10.40 10.91 -6.63
C VAL A 77 -9.27 11.86 -6.25
N GLU A 78 -8.37 11.44 -5.35
CA GLU A 78 -7.21 12.25 -4.94
C GLU A 78 -6.23 12.48 -6.10
N VAL A 79 -6.00 11.46 -6.93
CA VAL A 79 -5.07 11.53 -8.07
C VAL A 79 -5.71 12.04 -9.37
N ARG A 80 -7.01 12.37 -9.34
CA ARG A 80 -7.79 12.86 -10.50
C ARG A 80 -7.67 11.96 -11.74
N GLN A 81 -7.53 10.66 -11.53
CA GLN A 81 -7.56 9.66 -12.61
C GLN A 81 -9.04 9.33 -12.86
N GLN A 82 -9.56 9.50 -14.07
CA GLN A 82 -10.97 9.24 -14.40
C GLN A 82 -11.17 7.94 -15.16
#